data_AF-A0A396K9R7-F1
#
_entry.id   AF-A0A396K9R7-F1
#
_cell.length_a   1.000
_cell.length_b   1.000
_cell.length_c   1.000
_cell.angle_alpha   90.00
_cell.angle_beta   90.00
_cell.angle_gamma   90.00
#
_symmetry.space_group_name_H-M   'P 1'
#
loop_
_entity.id
_entity.type
_entity.pdbx_description
1 polymer ?
#
loop_
_entity_poly.entity_id
_entity_poly.type
_entity_poly.pdbx_seq_one_letter_code
_entity_poly.pdbx_strand_id
1 'polypeptide(L)'
;MGISMEAQKEAILEKSKKTMSVPEMRRLLGLKKTDSYWLVHRNFFQTYIVNGQMRVDIASFEKWYANQVKHKKVNGAEPGAELMKSSYSFRDAANLLGIHSSNLYEIWRDQNLKTITVDFTKRIPIEVFEEWYEHQIMYQKVGRMPTITDLEKDYIRLQEAAALAGVTSGTITKWIQMGHFSSAGAGKALRIHRNEFLKWLKEYQEATQRRKKQKSEKKKLNINSLLEPLLSRNVPG
;
A
#
# COMPACT_ATOMS: atom_id res chain seq x y z
N MET A 1 -54.18 25.61 11.17
CA MET A 1 -54.18 25.39 9.71
C MET A 1 -53.57 24.04 9.42
N GLY A 2 -54.40 23.02 9.16
CA GLY A 2 -53.94 21.68 8.82
C GLY A 2 -53.46 21.63 7.37
N ILE A 3 -52.31 21.00 7.14
CA ILE A 3 -51.76 20.75 5.81
C ILE A 3 -52.74 19.82 5.06
N SER A 4 -53.17 20.19 3.85
CA SER A 4 -54.07 19.37 3.02
C SER A 4 -53.53 17.95 2.81
N MET A 5 -54.41 16.94 2.80
CA MET A 5 -54.06 15.54 2.52
C MET A 5 -53.31 15.37 1.20
N GLU A 6 -53.64 16.16 0.16
CA GLU A 6 -52.92 16.17 -1.12
C GLU A 6 -51.50 16.73 -0.96
N ALA A 7 -51.32 17.80 -0.20
CA ALA A 7 -49.99 18.36 0.08
C ALA A 7 -49.11 17.39 0.89
N GLN A 8 -49.72 16.58 1.77
CA GLN A 8 -49.01 15.52 2.48
C GLN A 8 -48.57 14.39 1.53
N LYS A 9 -49.43 13.96 0.60
CA LYS A 9 -49.08 12.94 -0.42
C LYS A 9 -47.97 13.42 -1.36
N GLU A 10 -48.04 14.66 -1.84
CA GLU A 10 -47.00 15.25 -2.71
C GLU A 10 -45.66 15.36 -2.00
N ALA A 11 -45.63 15.80 -0.73
CA ALA A 11 -44.42 15.86 0.06
C ALA A 11 -43.79 14.47 0.31
N ILE A 12 -44.62 13.43 0.50
CA ILE A 12 -44.17 12.04 0.66
C ILE A 12 -43.58 11.51 -0.66
N LEU A 13 -44.25 11.78 -1.79
CA LEU A 13 -43.79 11.36 -3.11
C LEU A 13 -42.46 12.05 -3.48
N GLU A 14 -42.36 13.35 -3.24
CA GLU A 14 -41.16 14.13 -3.52
C GLU A 14 -39.97 13.70 -2.66
N LYS A 15 -40.20 13.41 -1.38
CA LYS A 15 -39.18 12.77 -0.55
C LYS A 15 -38.79 11.43 -1.15
N SER A 16 -39.75 10.54 -1.46
CA SER A 16 -39.44 9.19 -1.97
C SER A 16 -38.46 9.18 -3.15
N LYS A 17 -38.54 10.16 -4.08
CA LYS A 17 -37.62 10.33 -5.22
C LYS A 17 -36.20 10.76 -4.83
N LYS A 18 -36.04 11.51 -3.74
CA LYS A 18 -34.75 12.01 -3.21
C LYS A 18 -34.10 11.03 -2.23
N THR A 19 -34.73 9.88 -2.03
CA THR A 19 -34.36 8.92 -0.99
C THR A 19 -34.15 7.53 -1.60
N MET A 20 -33.20 6.75 -1.10
CA MET A 20 -33.11 5.31 -1.40
C MET A 20 -33.40 4.48 -0.16
N SER A 21 -33.88 3.26 -0.33
CA SER A 21 -34.04 2.31 0.77
C SER A 21 -32.68 1.74 1.21
N VAL A 22 -32.55 1.31 2.47
CA VAL A 22 -31.33 0.66 2.97
C VAL A 22 -30.94 -0.59 2.15
N PRO A 23 -31.89 -1.45 1.70
CA PRO A 23 -31.56 -2.56 0.79
C PRO A 23 -31.00 -2.12 -0.57
N GLU A 24 -31.45 -0.99 -1.13
CA GLU A 24 -30.89 -0.45 -2.38
C GLU A 24 -29.45 0.02 -2.18
N MET A 25 -29.19 0.81 -1.13
CA MET A 25 -27.85 1.24 -0.75
C MET A 25 -26.93 0.03 -0.53
N ARG A 26 -27.43 -1.00 0.15
CA ARG A 26 -26.71 -2.26 0.36
C ARG A 26 -26.29 -2.91 -0.95
N ARG A 27 -27.20 -3.01 -1.93
CA ARG A 27 -26.89 -3.56 -3.26
C ARG A 27 -25.88 -2.70 -4.00
N LEU A 28 -26.05 -1.38 -3.94
CA LEU A 28 -25.17 -0.40 -4.59
C LEU A 28 -23.73 -0.50 -4.07
N LEU A 29 -23.53 -0.72 -2.78
CA LEU A 29 -22.22 -0.88 -2.14
C LEU A 29 -21.73 -2.34 -2.03
N GLY A 30 -22.53 -3.33 -2.44
CA GLY A 30 -22.16 -4.75 -2.33
C GLY A 30 -22.00 -5.25 -0.89
N LEU A 31 -22.73 -4.67 0.05
CA LEU A 31 -22.55 -4.93 1.49
C LEU A 31 -23.42 -6.08 2.01
N LYS A 32 -22.98 -6.67 3.13
CA LYS A 32 -23.86 -7.53 3.96
C LYS A 32 -24.89 -6.68 4.69
N LYS A 33 -25.98 -7.32 5.14
CA LYS A 33 -27.07 -6.64 5.87
C LYS A 33 -26.52 -5.90 7.09
N THR A 34 -25.75 -6.58 7.93
CA THR A 34 -25.13 -6.01 9.13
C THR A 34 -24.34 -4.74 8.85
N ASP A 35 -23.53 -4.75 7.79
CA ASP A 35 -22.65 -3.63 7.44
C ASP A 35 -23.44 -2.43 6.92
N SER A 36 -24.49 -2.66 6.13
CA SER A 36 -25.38 -1.59 5.67
C SER A 36 -26.12 -0.90 6.80
N TYR A 37 -26.60 -1.65 7.80
CA TYR A 37 -27.24 -1.07 8.97
C TYR A 37 -26.23 -0.38 9.89
N TRP A 38 -25.01 -0.92 10.03
CA TRP A 38 -23.94 -0.24 10.76
C TRP A 38 -23.65 1.15 10.19
N LEU A 39 -23.56 1.30 8.86
CA LEU A 39 -23.37 2.61 8.22
C LEU A 39 -24.46 3.62 8.59
N VAL A 40 -25.71 3.17 8.60
CA VAL A 40 -26.85 4.03 8.96
C VAL A 40 -26.75 4.49 10.42
N HIS A 41 -26.42 3.59 11.34
CA HIS A 41 -26.33 3.93 12.77
C HIS A 41 -25.15 4.84 13.11
N ARG A 42 -24.16 4.95 12.22
CA ARG A 42 -23.00 5.84 12.38
C ARG A 42 -23.29 7.27 11.94
N ASN A 43 -24.50 7.57 11.44
CA ASN A 43 -24.91 8.90 11.00
C ASN A 43 -23.98 9.52 9.95
N PHE A 44 -23.41 8.70 9.07
CA PHE A 44 -22.54 9.17 7.99
C PHE A 44 -23.28 10.01 6.94
N PHE A 45 -24.59 9.77 6.79
CA PHE A 45 -25.49 10.46 5.87
C PHE A 45 -26.87 10.56 6.51
N GLN A 46 -27.69 11.45 5.98
CA GLN A 46 -29.01 11.70 6.53
C GLN A 46 -29.93 10.50 6.26
N THR A 47 -30.69 10.12 7.29
CA THR A 47 -31.75 9.12 7.16
C THR A 47 -33.06 9.67 7.71
N TYR A 48 -34.15 9.06 7.28
CA TYR A 48 -35.51 9.43 7.67
C TYR A 48 -36.42 8.22 7.59
N ILE A 49 -37.51 8.28 8.34
CA ILE A 49 -38.56 7.27 8.30
C ILE A 49 -39.67 7.79 7.38
N VAL A 50 -39.98 7.05 6.32
CA VAL A 50 -41.07 7.34 5.38
C VAL A 50 -41.97 6.11 5.34
N ASN A 51 -43.24 6.25 5.71
CA ASN A 51 -44.22 5.16 5.78
C ASN A 51 -43.72 3.95 6.60
N GLY A 52 -43.10 4.20 7.76
CA GLY A 52 -42.55 3.15 8.63
C GLY A 52 -41.25 2.50 8.12
N GLN A 53 -40.73 2.92 6.96
CA GLN A 53 -39.50 2.40 6.38
C GLN A 53 -38.36 3.41 6.48
N MET A 54 -37.19 2.93 6.89
CA MET A 54 -35.97 3.73 6.91
C MET A 54 -35.48 3.97 5.48
N ARG A 55 -35.30 5.25 5.14
CA ARG A 55 -34.75 5.69 3.86
C ARG A 55 -33.52 6.57 4.09
N VAL A 56 -32.60 6.47 3.15
CA VAL A 56 -31.33 7.19 3.10
C VAL A 56 -31.48 8.35 2.12
N ASP A 57 -31.00 9.52 2.50
CA ASP A 57 -30.93 10.66 1.60
C ASP A 57 -29.82 10.50 0.57
N ILE A 58 -30.20 10.60 -0.70
CA ILE A 58 -29.28 10.34 -1.81
C ILE A 58 -28.19 11.41 -1.83
N ALA A 59 -28.53 12.68 -1.59
CA ALA A 59 -27.57 13.78 -1.67
C ALA A 59 -26.49 13.68 -0.58
N SER A 60 -26.89 13.47 0.68
CA SER A 60 -25.97 13.28 1.79
C SER A 60 -25.19 11.96 1.69
N PHE A 61 -25.80 10.90 1.14
CA PHE A 61 -25.09 9.67 0.82
C PHE A 61 -23.97 9.91 -0.20
N GLU A 62 -24.26 10.59 -1.31
CA GLU A 62 -23.25 10.89 -2.34
C GLU A 62 -22.16 11.83 -1.80
N LYS A 63 -22.53 12.81 -0.96
CA LYS A 63 -21.57 13.67 -0.26
C LYS A 63 -20.64 12.87 0.65
N TRP A 64 -21.18 11.94 1.44
CA TRP A 64 -20.37 11.02 2.23
C TRP A 64 -19.49 10.13 1.33
N TYR A 65 -20.05 9.60 0.25
CA TYR A 65 -19.34 8.73 -0.69
C TYR A 65 -18.15 9.44 -1.35
N ALA A 66 -18.29 10.73 -1.67
CA ALA A 66 -17.25 11.58 -2.22
C ALA A 66 -16.12 11.90 -1.21
N ASN A 67 -16.35 11.66 0.08
CA ASN A 67 -15.44 12.02 1.18
C ASN A 67 -14.95 10.83 2.02
N GLN A 68 -15.20 9.60 1.61
CA GLN A 68 -14.82 8.37 2.32
C GLN A 68 -13.80 7.55 1.51
N VAL A 69 -13.14 6.56 2.14
CA VAL A 69 -12.05 5.77 1.51
C VAL A 69 -12.26 4.25 1.51
N LYS A 70 -13.29 3.76 2.18
CA LYS A 70 -13.49 2.33 2.50
C LYS A 70 -14.46 1.62 1.55
N HIS A 71 -15.61 2.21 1.29
CA HIS A 71 -16.72 1.53 0.61
C HIS A 71 -16.71 1.83 -0.88
N LYS A 72 -16.90 0.81 -1.73
CA LYS A 72 -16.95 0.99 -3.18
C LYS A 72 -18.31 0.60 -3.72
N LYS A 73 -18.78 1.33 -4.73
CA LYS A 73 -19.93 0.91 -5.53
C LYS A 73 -19.56 -0.33 -6.33
N VAL A 74 -20.47 -1.30 -6.42
CA VAL A 74 -20.22 -2.56 -7.16
C VAL A 74 -19.93 -2.27 -8.63
N ASN A 75 -20.73 -1.39 -9.25
CA ASN A 75 -20.62 -0.99 -10.65
C ASN A 75 -20.65 0.55 -10.77
N GLY A 76 -19.76 1.25 -10.07
CA GLY A 76 -19.79 2.72 -10.06
C GLY A 76 -18.43 3.37 -9.92
N ALA A 77 -18.43 4.70 -9.85
CA ALA A 77 -17.23 5.50 -9.64
C ALA A 77 -16.54 5.16 -8.32
N GLU A 78 -15.21 5.31 -8.29
CA GLU A 78 -14.41 5.16 -7.07
C GLU A 78 -14.84 6.20 -6.01
N PRO A 79 -14.79 5.84 -4.71
CA PRO A 79 -15.12 6.77 -3.64
C PRO A 79 -14.04 7.84 -3.48
N GLY A 80 -14.36 8.89 -2.73
CA GLY A 80 -13.35 9.88 -2.33
C GLY A 80 -13.03 10.93 -3.40
N ALA A 81 -13.88 11.13 -4.40
CA ALA A 81 -13.63 12.09 -5.48
C ALA A 81 -13.44 13.55 -5.01
N GLU A 82 -14.15 13.97 -3.95
CA GLU A 82 -13.91 15.28 -3.32
C GLU A 82 -12.68 15.23 -2.42
N LEU A 83 -12.52 14.15 -1.66
CA LEU A 83 -11.38 13.96 -0.76
C LEU A 83 -10.02 14.00 -1.48
N MET A 84 -9.97 13.49 -2.71
CA MET A 84 -8.77 13.51 -3.56
C MET A 84 -8.37 14.91 -4.02
N LYS A 85 -9.30 15.89 -3.99
CA LYS A 85 -9.01 17.29 -4.35
C LYS A 85 -8.39 18.08 -3.22
N SER A 86 -8.51 17.60 -1.98
CA SER A 86 -8.06 18.31 -0.78
C SER A 86 -6.99 17.55 0.01
N SER A 87 -6.80 16.25 -0.26
CA SER A 87 -5.82 15.45 0.49
C SER A 87 -5.24 14.28 -0.30
N TYR A 88 -3.96 14.01 -0.05
CA TYR A 88 -3.29 12.80 -0.49
C TYR A 88 -3.42 11.68 0.54
N SER A 89 -3.46 10.44 0.06
CA SER A 89 -3.04 9.35 0.94
C SER A 89 -1.53 9.45 1.16
N PHE A 90 -1.03 8.94 2.29
CA PHE A 90 0.42 8.84 2.52
C PHE A 90 1.15 8.10 1.39
N ARG A 91 0.46 7.17 0.73
CA ARG A 91 1.00 6.48 -0.43
C ARG A 91 1.13 7.40 -1.63
N ASP A 92 0.08 8.13 -1.98
CA ASP A 92 0.08 8.98 -3.17
C ASP A 92 1.13 10.09 -3.03
N ALA A 93 1.21 10.70 -1.85
CA ALA A 93 2.25 11.68 -1.53
C ALA A 93 3.67 11.09 -1.60
N ALA A 94 3.87 9.86 -1.10
CA ALA A 94 5.18 9.22 -1.18
C ALA A 94 5.56 8.87 -2.63
N ASN A 95 4.59 8.44 -3.44
CA ASN A 95 4.78 8.21 -4.86
C ASN A 95 5.14 9.51 -5.61
N LEU A 96 4.53 10.65 -5.24
CA LEU A 96 4.90 11.95 -5.80
C LEU A 96 6.37 12.27 -5.56
N LEU A 97 6.93 11.87 -4.43
CA LEU A 97 8.34 12.10 -4.09
C LEU A 97 9.28 10.96 -4.53
N GLY A 98 8.75 9.89 -5.10
CA GLY A 98 9.55 8.70 -5.46
C GLY A 98 10.12 7.93 -4.26
N ILE A 99 9.51 8.03 -3.07
CA ILE A 99 9.97 7.38 -1.84
C ILE A 99 8.97 6.35 -1.30
N HIS A 100 9.40 5.51 -0.36
CA HIS A 100 8.51 4.59 0.34
C HIS A 100 7.58 5.34 1.30
N SER A 101 6.33 4.90 1.44
CA SER A 101 5.37 5.59 2.32
C SER A 101 5.74 5.53 3.80
N SER A 102 6.51 4.53 4.25
CA SER A 102 7.05 4.51 5.64
C SER A 102 8.00 5.67 5.90
N ASN A 103 8.86 5.99 4.93
CA ASN A 103 9.80 7.10 5.05
C ASN A 103 9.00 8.41 5.15
N LEU A 104 7.95 8.56 4.34
CA LEU A 104 7.07 9.71 4.45
C LEU A 104 6.35 9.78 5.81
N TYR A 105 5.93 8.65 6.38
CA TYR A 105 5.37 8.62 7.74
C TYR A 105 6.36 9.08 8.80
N GLU A 106 7.63 8.65 8.70
CA GLU A 106 8.69 9.07 9.61
C GLU A 106 8.93 10.58 9.50
N ILE A 107 9.08 11.10 8.29
CA ILE A 107 9.21 12.54 8.04
C ILE A 107 8.04 13.32 8.66
N TRP A 108 6.80 12.90 8.39
CA TRP A 108 5.60 13.57 8.90
C TRP A 108 5.53 13.57 10.41
N ARG A 109 5.92 12.45 11.04
CA ARG A 109 5.94 12.31 12.49
C ARG A 109 7.04 13.16 13.10
N ASP A 110 8.25 13.08 12.57
CA ASP A 110 9.44 13.70 13.14
C ASP A 110 9.38 15.24 13.00
N GLN A 111 8.72 15.74 11.96
CA GLN A 111 8.45 17.16 11.76
C GLN A 111 7.10 17.62 12.32
N ASN A 112 6.36 16.72 12.97
CA ASN A 112 5.06 16.98 13.60
C ASN A 112 4.04 17.69 12.66
N LEU A 113 3.98 17.22 11.41
CA LEU A 113 3.13 17.81 10.37
C LEU A 113 1.67 17.37 10.52
N LYS A 114 0.75 18.29 10.19
CA LYS A 114 -0.69 18.07 10.34
C LYS A 114 -1.18 16.95 9.42
N THR A 115 -2.16 16.20 9.91
CA THR A 115 -2.90 15.17 9.15
C THR A 115 -4.39 15.27 9.48
N ILE A 116 -5.22 14.79 8.57
CA ILE A 116 -6.65 14.59 8.82
C ILE A 116 -6.94 13.08 8.88
N THR A 117 -7.98 12.71 9.64
CA THR A 117 -8.43 11.31 9.72
C THR A 117 -9.76 11.17 9.01
N VAL A 118 -9.83 10.25 8.04
CA VAL A 118 -11.05 9.97 7.28
C VAL A 118 -11.39 8.49 7.40
N ASP A 119 -12.59 8.19 7.91
CA ASP A 119 -13.08 6.88 8.36
C ASP A 119 -12.20 6.25 9.46
N PHE A 120 -10.96 5.91 9.13
CA PHE A 120 -9.90 5.41 10.03
C PHE A 120 -8.49 5.61 9.42
N THR A 121 -8.39 6.32 8.30
CA THR A 121 -7.18 6.44 7.50
C THR A 121 -6.63 7.85 7.65
N LYS A 122 -5.35 7.96 8.02
CA LYS A 122 -4.65 9.24 8.02
C LYS A 122 -4.41 9.70 6.58
N ARG A 123 -4.66 10.98 6.34
CA ARG A 123 -4.42 11.64 5.05
C ARG A 123 -3.67 12.94 5.26
N ILE A 124 -2.95 13.32 4.23
CA ILE A 124 -2.13 14.52 4.20
C ILE A 124 -2.92 15.59 3.44
N PRO A 125 -3.32 16.70 4.07
CA PRO A 125 -3.90 17.83 3.35
C PRO A 125 -2.93 18.31 2.26
N ILE A 126 -3.44 18.58 1.05
CA ILE A 126 -2.59 19.00 -0.07
C ILE A 126 -1.83 20.28 0.28
N GLU A 127 -2.50 21.25 0.88
CA GLU A 127 -1.89 22.51 1.33
C GLU A 127 -0.68 22.27 2.26
N VAL A 128 -0.81 21.38 3.25
CA VAL A 128 0.27 21.04 4.19
C VAL A 128 1.42 20.34 3.48
N PHE A 129 1.12 19.48 2.51
CA PHE A 129 2.14 18.80 1.72
C PHE A 129 2.93 19.78 0.85
N GLU A 130 2.23 20.68 0.16
CA GLU A 130 2.85 21.66 -0.74
C GLU A 130 3.69 22.67 0.05
N GLU A 131 3.16 23.20 1.15
CA GLU A 131 3.90 24.09 2.06
C GLU A 131 5.17 23.41 2.57
N TRP A 132 5.07 22.18 3.07
CA TRP A 132 6.25 21.43 3.50
C TRP A 132 7.24 21.19 2.35
N TYR A 133 6.75 20.86 1.16
CA TYR A 133 7.59 20.55 0.00
C TYR A 133 8.38 21.77 -0.51
N GLU A 134 7.80 22.97 -0.45
CA GLU A 134 8.45 24.23 -0.84
C GLU A 134 9.62 24.62 0.08
N HIS A 135 9.55 24.24 1.36
CA HIS A 135 10.55 24.61 2.37
C HIS A 135 11.68 23.58 2.54
N GLN A 136 11.58 22.43 1.88
CA GLN A 136 12.60 21.38 1.93
C GLN A 136 13.42 21.34 0.64
N ILE A 137 14.67 20.85 0.73
CA ILE A 137 15.61 20.78 -0.40
C ILE A 137 16.02 19.35 -0.80
N MET A 138 15.54 18.35 -0.05
CA MET A 138 16.02 16.96 -0.12
C MET A 138 15.28 16.11 -1.15
N TYR A 139 13.99 16.37 -1.35
CA TYR A 139 13.10 15.57 -2.18
C TYR A 139 12.66 16.37 -3.40
N GLN A 140 12.50 15.67 -4.53
CA GLN A 140 11.97 16.24 -5.77
C GLN A 140 10.75 15.44 -6.20
N LYS A 141 9.72 16.14 -6.69
CA LYS A 141 8.58 15.47 -7.31
C LYS A 141 9.00 14.75 -8.56
N VAL A 142 8.52 13.52 -8.73
CA VAL A 142 8.73 12.77 -9.97
C VAL A 142 8.03 13.50 -11.13
N GLY A 143 8.75 13.80 -12.21
CA GLY A 143 8.22 14.54 -13.36
C GLY A 143 7.05 13.83 -14.07
N ARG A 144 6.94 12.51 -13.89
CA ARG A 144 5.78 11.70 -14.25
C ARG A 144 5.54 10.67 -13.15
N MET A 145 4.30 10.53 -12.69
CA MET A 145 3.91 9.46 -11.78
C MET A 145 4.18 8.10 -12.45
N PRO A 146 4.99 7.21 -11.86
CA PRO A 146 5.29 5.92 -12.45
C PRO A 146 4.02 5.08 -12.51
N THR A 147 3.67 4.59 -13.71
CA THR A 147 2.55 3.68 -13.90
C THR A 147 2.90 2.29 -13.35
N ILE A 148 1.90 1.42 -13.15
CA ILE A 148 2.13 0.03 -12.73
C ILE A 148 3.13 -0.66 -13.67
N THR A 149 3.06 -0.37 -14.97
CA THR A 149 3.95 -0.89 -16.00
C THR A 149 5.37 -0.33 -15.89
N ASP A 150 5.52 0.96 -15.56
CA ASP A 150 6.83 1.59 -15.33
C ASP A 150 7.51 0.96 -14.10
N LEU A 151 6.72 0.63 -13.06
CA LEU A 151 7.19 -0.06 -11.86
C LEU A 151 7.60 -1.52 -12.13
N GLU A 152 7.00 -2.21 -13.11
CA GLU A 152 7.36 -3.60 -13.47
C GLU A 152 8.67 -3.71 -14.28
N LYS A 153 9.13 -2.61 -14.88
CA LYS A 153 10.40 -2.57 -15.63
C LYS A 153 11.61 -2.50 -14.69
N ASP A 154 11.54 -1.62 -13.70
CA ASP A 154 12.66 -1.36 -12.79
C ASP A 154 12.55 -2.12 -11.46
N TYR A 155 11.40 -2.68 -11.15
CA TYR A 155 11.18 -3.46 -9.94
C TYR A 155 10.57 -4.84 -10.20
N ILE A 156 11.05 -5.83 -9.43
CA ILE A 156 10.54 -7.21 -9.41
C ILE A 156 9.75 -7.48 -8.13
N ARG A 157 8.84 -8.45 -8.19
CA ARG A 157 8.09 -8.89 -7.01
C ARG A 157 8.98 -9.69 -6.05
N LEU A 158 8.63 -9.70 -4.77
CA LEU A 158 9.32 -10.53 -3.76
C LEU A 158 9.44 -12.01 -4.17
N GLN A 159 8.38 -12.58 -4.75
CA GLN A 159 8.38 -13.98 -5.22
C GLN A 159 9.28 -14.19 -6.44
N GLU A 160 9.35 -13.22 -7.35
CA GLU A 160 10.23 -13.28 -8.52
C GLU A 160 11.70 -13.19 -8.10
N ALA A 161 12.03 -12.31 -7.16
CA ALA A 161 13.37 -12.23 -6.57
C ALA A 161 13.77 -13.55 -5.89
N ALA A 162 12.84 -14.17 -5.16
CA ALA A 162 13.04 -15.47 -4.53
C ALA A 162 13.35 -16.57 -5.57
N ALA A 163 12.57 -16.62 -6.66
CA ALA A 163 12.79 -17.55 -7.76
C ALA A 163 14.15 -17.32 -8.46
N LEU A 164 14.52 -16.07 -8.73
CA LEU A 164 15.80 -15.71 -9.36
C LEU A 164 17.01 -16.09 -8.50
N ALA A 165 16.90 -15.98 -7.18
CA ALA A 165 17.96 -16.35 -6.27
C ALA A 165 17.96 -17.83 -5.86
N GLY A 166 16.91 -18.59 -6.21
CA GLY A 166 16.75 -19.99 -5.79
C GLY A 166 16.56 -20.13 -4.27
N VAL A 167 15.93 -19.15 -3.63
CA VAL A 167 15.70 -19.11 -2.17
C VAL A 167 14.23 -18.84 -1.85
N THR A 168 13.87 -18.87 -0.56
CA THR A 168 12.51 -18.53 -0.11
C THR A 168 12.30 -17.01 -0.05
N SER A 169 11.06 -16.55 -0.18
CA SER A 169 10.69 -15.14 0.00
C SER A 169 11.12 -14.57 1.36
N GLY A 170 11.09 -15.39 2.42
CA GLY A 170 11.55 -14.96 3.75
C GLY A 170 13.06 -14.69 3.82
N THR A 171 13.86 -15.41 3.02
CA THR A 171 15.30 -15.12 2.87
C THR A 171 15.52 -13.77 2.19
N ILE A 172 14.73 -13.48 1.16
CA ILE A 172 14.78 -12.17 0.49
C ILE A 172 14.41 -11.04 1.46
N THR A 173 13.39 -11.22 2.29
CA THR A 173 13.02 -10.23 3.33
C THR A 173 14.17 -9.97 4.31
N LYS A 174 14.90 -11.02 4.72
CA LYS A 174 16.09 -10.84 5.57
C LYS A 174 17.19 -10.03 4.88
N TRP A 175 17.46 -10.28 3.59
CA TRP A 175 18.45 -9.51 2.84
C TRP A 175 18.08 -8.03 2.70
N ILE A 176 16.78 -7.74 2.56
CA ILE A 176 16.26 -6.36 2.58
C ILE A 176 16.48 -5.73 3.95
N GLN A 177 16.18 -6.43 5.04
CA GLN A 177 16.43 -5.96 6.42
C GLN A 177 17.91 -5.69 6.70
N MET A 178 18.80 -6.43 6.05
CA MET A 178 20.26 -6.24 6.14
C MET A 178 20.78 -5.11 5.24
N GLY A 179 19.91 -4.42 4.50
CA GLY A 179 20.27 -3.26 3.68
C GLY A 179 21.07 -3.60 2.41
N HIS A 180 20.95 -4.81 1.88
CA HIS A 180 21.74 -5.26 0.73
C HIS A 180 21.33 -4.66 -0.62
N PHE A 181 20.06 -4.27 -0.75
CA PHE A 181 19.50 -3.64 -1.95
C PHE A 181 18.20 -2.92 -1.59
N SER A 182 17.82 -1.93 -2.42
CA SER A 182 16.65 -1.11 -2.18
C SER A 182 15.35 -1.86 -2.50
N SER A 183 14.32 -1.58 -1.69
CA SER A 183 12.95 -2.04 -1.94
C SER A 183 11.97 -0.88 -1.84
N ALA A 184 10.99 -0.86 -2.73
CA ALA A 184 9.88 0.07 -2.74
C ALA A 184 8.56 -0.66 -2.50
N GLY A 185 7.54 0.08 -2.11
CA GLY A 185 6.20 -0.44 -1.84
C GLY A 185 5.30 0.02 -2.98
N ALA A 186 4.89 -0.89 -3.85
CA ALA A 186 3.93 -0.57 -4.90
C ALA A 186 2.61 -1.31 -4.62
N GLY A 187 1.55 -0.57 -4.31
CA GLY A 187 0.25 -1.18 -4.01
C GLY A 187 0.26 -1.99 -2.70
N LYS A 188 -0.18 -3.25 -2.73
CA LYS A 188 -0.19 -4.15 -1.56
C LYS A 188 1.07 -5.02 -1.42
N ALA A 189 2.07 -4.84 -2.29
CA ALA A 189 3.20 -5.77 -2.40
C ALA A 189 4.55 -5.05 -2.38
N LEU A 190 5.51 -5.68 -1.70
CA LEU A 190 6.91 -5.27 -1.70
C LEU A 190 7.49 -5.48 -3.11
N ARG A 191 8.19 -4.46 -3.60
CA ARG A 191 8.86 -4.40 -4.89
C ARG A 191 10.35 -4.20 -4.64
N ILE A 192 11.18 -4.95 -5.34
CA ILE A 192 12.63 -4.95 -5.18
C ILE A 192 13.24 -4.34 -6.43
N HIS A 193 14.16 -3.38 -6.28
CA HIS A 193 14.79 -2.75 -7.43
C HIS A 193 15.61 -3.79 -8.21
N ARG A 194 15.18 -4.10 -9.44
CA ARG A 194 15.64 -5.26 -10.22
C ARG A 194 17.15 -5.22 -10.44
N ASN A 195 17.67 -4.07 -10.87
CA ASN A 195 19.07 -3.93 -11.23
C ASN A 195 20.00 -4.00 -10.01
N GLU A 196 19.56 -3.45 -8.87
CA GLU A 196 20.35 -3.51 -7.63
C GLU A 196 20.39 -4.93 -7.10
N PHE A 197 19.22 -5.60 -7.10
CA PHE A 197 19.12 -6.99 -6.69
C PHE A 197 19.96 -7.92 -7.56
N LEU A 198 19.90 -7.79 -8.88
CA LEU A 198 20.69 -8.62 -9.80
C LEU A 198 22.20 -8.40 -9.64
N LYS A 199 22.63 -7.14 -9.47
CA LYS A 199 24.03 -6.81 -9.19
C LYS A 199 24.50 -7.46 -7.89
N TRP A 200 23.76 -7.25 -6.81
CA TRP A 200 24.08 -7.82 -5.50
C TRP A 200 24.07 -9.36 -5.53
N LEU A 201 23.10 -9.97 -6.21
CA LEU A 201 22.98 -11.43 -6.31
C LEU A 201 24.20 -12.05 -7.00
N LYS A 202 24.71 -11.40 -8.05
CA LYS A 202 25.94 -11.82 -8.74
C LYS A 202 27.14 -11.79 -7.79
N GLU A 203 27.33 -10.67 -7.09
CA GLU A 203 28.42 -10.50 -6.12
C GLU A 203 28.34 -11.53 -4.99
N TYR A 204 27.14 -11.80 -4.48
CA TYR A 204 26.87 -12.80 -3.46
C TYR A 204 27.23 -14.22 -3.93
N GLN A 205 26.84 -14.59 -5.16
CA GLN A 205 27.16 -15.90 -5.74
C GLN A 205 28.67 -16.06 -5.93
N GLU A 206 29.35 -15.06 -6.49
CA GLU A 206 30.81 -15.07 -6.66
C GLU A 206 31.53 -15.23 -5.32
N ALA A 207 31.14 -14.46 -4.29
CA ALA A 207 31.71 -14.56 -2.96
C ALA A 207 31.51 -15.95 -2.34
N THR A 208 30.35 -16.56 -2.57
CA THR A 208 30.03 -17.91 -2.09
C THR A 208 30.90 -18.97 -2.78
N GLN A 209 31.14 -18.85 -4.09
CA GLN A 209 32.03 -19.76 -4.81
C GLN A 209 33.50 -19.60 -4.37
N ARG A 210 33.97 -18.36 -4.19
CA ARG A 210 35.32 -18.08 -3.66
C ARG A 210 35.53 -18.74 -2.29
N ARG A 211 34.57 -18.59 -1.36
CA ARG A 211 34.61 -19.22 -0.03
C ARG A 211 34.63 -20.75 -0.09
N LYS A 212 33.84 -21.35 -0.98
CA LYS A 212 33.83 -22.82 -1.18
C LYS A 212 35.18 -23.32 -1.70
N LYS A 213 35.78 -22.62 -2.68
CA LYS A 213 37.10 -22.94 -3.23
C LYS A 213 38.21 -22.83 -2.18
N GLN A 214 38.24 -21.74 -1.41
CA GLN A 214 39.22 -21.59 -0.32
C GLN A 214 39.07 -22.67 0.76
N LYS A 215 37.83 -23.07 1.09
CA LYS A 215 37.59 -24.14 2.07
C LYS A 215 38.07 -25.51 1.57
N SER A 216 37.90 -25.80 0.28
CA SER A 216 38.36 -27.06 -0.31
C SER A 216 39.89 -27.10 -0.45
N GLU A 217 40.51 -25.99 -0.85
CA GLU A 217 41.98 -25.84 -0.92
C GLU A 217 42.61 -25.97 0.48
N LYS A 218 42.05 -25.30 1.50
CA LYS A 218 42.52 -25.43 2.88
C LYS A 218 42.37 -26.86 3.41
N LYS A 219 41.30 -27.57 3.04
CA LYS A 219 41.13 -29.00 3.39
C LYS A 219 42.18 -29.88 2.71
N LYS A 220 42.48 -29.65 1.43
CA LYS A 220 43.52 -30.38 0.69
C LYS A 220 44.91 -30.14 1.27
N LEU A 221 45.28 -28.89 1.54
CA LEU A 221 46.55 -28.52 2.16
C LEU A 221 46.72 -29.18 3.54
N ASN A 222 45.66 -29.20 4.36
CA ASN A 222 45.70 -29.85 5.67
C ASN A 222 45.93 -31.36 5.55
N ILE A 223 45.21 -32.04 4.65
CA ILE A 223 45.39 -33.49 4.40
C ILE A 223 46.82 -33.79 3.91
N ASN A 224 47.34 -33.02 2.95
CA ASN A 224 48.69 -33.22 2.45
C ASN A 224 49.74 -33.00 3.54
N SER A 225 49.60 -31.96 4.37
CA SER A 225 50.51 -31.70 5.49
C SER A 225 50.56 -32.81 6.54
N LEU A 226 49.48 -33.61 6.65
CA LEU A 226 49.41 -34.78 7.55
C LEU A 226 50.01 -36.05 6.92
N LEU A 227 50.03 -36.15 5.58
CA LEU A 227 50.50 -37.33 4.85
C LEU A 227 51.99 -37.26 4.47
N GLU A 228 52.51 -36.07 4.15
CA GLU A 228 53.92 -35.84 3.76
C GLU A 228 54.94 -36.42 4.77
N PRO A 229 54.79 -36.25 6.10
CA PRO A 229 55.73 -36.82 7.06
C PRO A 229 55.68 -38.35 7.16
N LEU A 230 54.54 -38.96 6.79
CA LEU A 230 54.35 -40.41 6.83
C LEU A 230 54.96 -41.09 5.60
N LEU A 231 54.89 -40.43 4.44
CA LEU A 231 55.50 -40.89 3.20
C LEU A 231 57.03 -40.73 3.23
N SER A 232 57.55 -39.65 3.83
CA SER A 232 58.99 -39.42 3.94
C SER A 232 59.72 -40.35 4.92
N ARG A 233 59.01 -41.05 5.82
CA ARG A 233 59.57 -42.06 6.74
C ARG A 233 59.70 -43.47 6.16
N ASN A 234 59.12 -43.71 4.98
CA ASN A 234 59.07 -45.04 4.34
C ASN A 234 60.04 -45.19 3.16
N VAL A 235 61.04 -44.33 3.03
CA VAL A 235 62.10 -44.50 2.02
C VAL A 235 63.11 -45.53 2.54
N PRO A 236 63.24 -46.73 1.96
CA PRO A 236 64.26 -47.68 2.37
C PRO A 236 65.63 -47.16 1.90
N GLY A 237 66.60 -47.11 2.82
CA GLY A 237 68.02 -46.94 2.50
C GLY A 237 68.63 -48.21 1.96
#